data_AF-A0AAU0YEN5-F1
#
_entry.id   AF-A0AAU0YEN5-F1
#
_cell.length_a   1.000
_cell.length_b   1.000
_cell.length_c   1.000
_cell.angle_alpha   90.00
_cell.angle_beta   90.00
_cell.angle_gamma   90.00
#
_symmetry.space_group_name_H-M   'P 1'
#
loop_
_entity.id
_entity.type
_entity.pdbx_description
1 polymer ?
#
loop_
_entity_poly.entity_id
_entity_poly.type
_entity_poly.pdbx_seq_one_letter_code
_entity_poly.pdbx_strand_id
1 'polypeptide(L)'
;MAAVPEIVPIAHEPDYRTETIGHYASGQFLASVTYAFPDGFSVGDGWEEQKRLYAVLHQFDSEGRHVDSNIWYAGTWAQQQRRPHGNESVLARAQTRLAELLAALPQRKYGDIAIRPFQLTVDGVIFGLIPERHEEGEGENDWVELYPDRLGFSAPWDGQYDT
;
A
#
# COMPACT_ATOMS: atom_id res chain seq x y z
N MET A 1 -15.23 0.31 22.24
CA MET A 1 -14.72 -0.47 21.11
C MET A 1 -15.49 -0.04 19.87
N ALA A 2 -14.83 0.71 18.99
CA ALA A 2 -15.39 1.05 17.68
C ALA A 2 -15.05 -0.06 16.69
N ALA A 3 -16.05 -0.56 15.96
CA ALA A 3 -15.85 -1.54 14.90
C ALA A 3 -15.28 -0.87 13.64
N VAL A 4 -14.56 -1.66 12.84
CA VAL A 4 -14.08 -1.24 11.52
C VAL A 4 -15.25 -0.83 10.61
N PRO A 5 -15.23 0.37 10.00
CA PRO A 5 -16.26 0.79 9.06
C PRO A 5 -16.16 0.00 7.74
N GLU A 6 -17.28 -0.12 7.03
CA GLU A 6 -17.30 -0.75 5.70
C GLU A 6 -16.41 0.01 4.71
N ILE A 7 -16.38 1.33 4.82
CA ILE A 7 -15.53 2.23 4.03
C ILE A 7 -14.59 2.94 4.98
N VAL A 8 -13.28 2.73 4.79
CA VAL A 8 -12.20 3.29 5.58
C VAL A 8 -11.70 4.55 4.87
N PRO A 9 -11.77 5.73 5.51
CA PRO A 9 -11.14 6.94 4.98
C PRO A 9 -9.62 6.83 5.09
N ILE A 10 -8.92 7.42 4.12
CA ILE A 10 -7.47 7.57 4.11
C ILE A 10 -7.16 9.01 3.70
N ALA A 11 -6.52 9.75 4.58
CA ALA A 11 -6.15 11.14 4.34
C ALA A 11 -4.97 11.22 3.38
N HIS A 12 -5.04 12.16 2.44
CA HIS A 12 -3.93 12.48 1.54
C HIS A 12 -2.91 13.33 2.27
N GLU A 13 -1.69 12.82 2.35
CA GLU A 13 -0.58 13.52 2.98
C GLU A 13 0.52 13.80 1.96
N PRO A 14 0.57 15.02 1.41
CA PRO A 14 1.62 15.43 0.49
C PRO A 14 3.01 15.21 1.09
N ASP A 15 3.95 14.74 0.25
CA ASP A 15 5.36 14.51 0.60
C ASP A 15 5.59 13.46 1.72
N TYR A 16 4.60 12.60 2.00
CA TYR A 16 4.71 11.53 2.99
C TYR A 16 4.03 10.22 2.55
N ARG A 17 3.67 9.32 3.49
CA ARG A 17 3.38 7.89 3.17
C ARG A 17 2.15 7.70 2.27
N THR A 18 1.18 8.58 2.33
CA THR A 18 -0.04 8.54 1.49
C THR A 18 -0.02 9.60 0.37
N GLU A 19 1.15 10.11 -0.04
CA GLU A 19 1.23 11.19 -1.04
C GLU A 19 0.63 10.83 -2.42
N THR A 20 0.55 9.53 -2.75
CA THR A 20 0.10 9.03 -4.06
C THR A 20 -1.26 8.33 -4.00
N ILE A 21 -2.22 8.94 -3.30
CA ILE A 21 -3.64 8.56 -3.33
C ILE A 21 -4.52 9.62 -4.01
N GLY A 22 -5.69 9.22 -4.50
CA GLY A 22 -6.70 10.17 -4.97
C GLY A 22 -7.75 9.57 -5.90
N HIS A 23 -8.23 10.41 -6.81
CA HIS A 23 -9.34 10.09 -7.72
C HIS A 23 -8.88 10.12 -9.17
N TYR A 24 -9.50 9.30 -10.01
CA TYR A 24 -9.36 9.29 -11.47
C TYR A 24 -10.74 9.13 -12.11
N ALA A 25 -10.84 9.21 -13.44
CA ALA A 25 -12.13 9.29 -14.13
C ALA A 25 -13.14 8.17 -13.81
N SER A 26 -12.67 6.99 -13.36
CA SER A 26 -13.53 5.84 -13.05
C SER A 26 -13.59 5.46 -11.57
N GLY A 27 -12.97 6.24 -10.68
CA GLY A 27 -13.02 5.97 -9.23
C GLY A 27 -11.81 6.49 -8.48
N GLN A 28 -11.28 5.67 -7.56
CA GLN A 28 -10.22 6.05 -6.63
C GLN A 28 -8.96 5.22 -6.87
N PHE A 29 -7.80 5.71 -6.45
CA PHE A 29 -6.54 4.99 -6.53
C PHE A 29 -5.70 5.16 -5.27
N LEU A 30 -4.94 4.11 -4.96
CA LEU A 30 -3.85 4.12 -3.97
C LEU A 30 -2.62 3.57 -4.65
N ALA A 31 -1.53 4.31 -4.64
CA ALA A 31 -0.28 3.87 -5.23
C ALA A 31 0.86 3.97 -4.21
N SER A 32 1.89 3.14 -4.36
CA SER A 32 3.11 3.24 -3.55
C SER A 32 4.30 2.56 -4.21
N VAL A 33 5.51 2.95 -3.80
CA VAL A 33 6.71 2.14 -3.98
C VAL A 33 7.08 1.60 -2.61
N THR A 34 7.01 0.27 -2.44
CA THR A 34 7.08 -0.33 -1.11
C THR A 34 7.90 -1.61 -1.09
N TYR A 35 8.63 -1.81 0.01
CA TYR A 35 9.35 -3.04 0.26
C TYR A 35 8.45 -4.02 1.02
N ALA A 36 8.49 -5.27 0.61
CA ALA A 36 7.74 -6.32 1.27
C ALA A 36 8.55 -7.62 1.37
N PHE A 37 8.20 -8.42 2.37
CA PHE A 37 8.61 -9.81 2.47
C PHE A 37 7.46 -10.71 2.02
N PRO A 38 7.75 -11.89 1.45
CA PRO A 38 6.75 -12.94 1.32
C PRO A 38 6.10 -13.24 2.67
N ASP A 39 4.81 -13.56 2.65
CA ASP A 39 4.06 -13.92 3.84
C ASP A 39 4.67 -15.15 4.53
N GLY A 40 4.63 -15.16 5.86
CA GLY A 40 5.28 -16.17 6.70
C GLY A 40 6.82 -16.18 6.66
N PHE A 41 7.47 -15.23 5.97
CA PHE A 41 8.93 -15.14 5.98
C PHE A 41 9.45 -14.77 7.37
N SER A 42 10.37 -15.59 7.89
CA SER A 42 11.10 -15.30 9.12
C SER A 42 12.45 -14.67 8.78
N VAL A 43 12.75 -13.51 9.38
CA VAL A 43 14.02 -12.81 9.16
C VAL A 43 15.18 -13.65 9.68
N GLY A 44 16.12 -13.95 8.78
CA GLY A 44 17.35 -14.70 9.06
C GLY A 44 18.44 -14.34 8.03
N ASP A 45 19.48 -15.16 7.94
CA ASP A 45 20.56 -14.93 6.97
C ASP A 45 20.02 -14.86 5.53
N GLY A 46 20.46 -13.85 4.78
CA GLY A 46 20.03 -13.63 3.39
C GLY A 46 18.66 -12.96 3.23
N TRP A 47 18.10 -12.37 4.29
CA TRP A 47 16.84 -11.60 4.21
C TRP A 47 16.88 -10.48 3.18
N GLU A 48 18.05 -9.90 2.88
CA GLU A 48 18.21 -8.84 1.89
C GLU A 48 17.82 -9.29 0.48
N GLU A 49 17.99 -10.59 0.17
CA GLU A 49 17.55 -11.17 -1.11
C GLU A 49 16.05 -11.51 -1.11
N GLN A 50 15.41 -11.51 0.07
CA GLN A 50 13.98 -11.80 0.23
C GLN A 50 13.13 -10.54 0.41
N LYS A 51 13.73 -9.41 0.83
CA LYS A 51 13.05 -8.11 0.87
C LYS A 51 12.94 -7.55 -0.55
N ARG A 52 11.73 -7.56 -1.09
CA ARG A 52 11.44 -7.22 -2.49
C ARG A 52 10.85 -5.82 -2.58
N LEU A 53 11.26 -5.03 -3.58
CA LEU A 53 10.66 -3.73 -3.88
C LEU A 53 9.60 -3.88 -4.97
N TYR A 54 8.46 -3.25 -4.77
CA TYR A 54 7.37 -3.20 -5.73
C TYR A 54 6.98 -1.77 -6.07
N ALA A 55 6.52 -1.57 -7.31
CA ALA A 55 5.65 -0.45 -7.67
C ALA A 55 4.21 -0.96 -7.68
N VAL A 56 3.34 -0.30 -6.94
CA VAL A 56 1.96 -0.74 -6.68
C VAL A 56 0.99 0.35 -7.08
N LEU A 57 -0.05 -0.03 -7.81
CA LEU A 57 -1.23 0.79 -8.06
C LEU A 57 -2.48 -0.07 -7.83
N HIS A 58 -3.25 0.28 -6.81
CA HIS A 58 -4.60 -0.24 -6.59
C HIS A 58 -5.62 0.73 -7.17
N GLN A 59 -6.63 0.19 -7.84
CA GLN A 59 -7.74 0.94 -8.38
C GLN A 59 -9.04 0.46 -7.73
N PHE A 60 -9.89 1.43 -7.43
CA PHE A 60 -11.17 1.22 -6.79
C PHE A 60 -12.26 1.92 -7.60
N ASP A 61 -13.50 1.44 -7.48
CA ASP A 61 -14.66 2.15 -8.01
C ASP A 61 -15.03 3.37 -7.15
N SER A 62 -16.06 4.11 -7.55
CA SER A 62 -16.55 5.28 -6.83
C SER A 62 -17.12 4.95 -5.44
N GLU A 63 -17.44 3.69 -5.17
CA GLU A 63 -17.88 3.22 -3.85
C GLU A 63 -16.74 2.60 -3.03
N GLY A 64 -15.50 2.72 -3.49
CA GLY A 64 -14.33 2.22 -2.81
C GLY A 64 -14.13 0.71 -2.89
N ARG A 65 -14.87 -0.02 -3.76
CA ARG A 65 -14.61 -1.45 -3.97
C ARG A 65 -13.35 -1.63 -4.79
N HIS A 66 -12.51 -2.57 -4.40
CA HIS A 66 -11.33 -2.94 -5.18
C HIS A 66 -11.76 -3.43 -6.58
N VAL A 67 -11.13 -2.88 -7.63
CA VAL A 67 -11.41 -3.20 -9.04
C VAL A 67 -10.23 -3.94 -9.66
N ASP A 68 -9.02 -3.41 -9.49
CA ASP A 68 -7.81 -3.99 -10.07
C ASP A 68 -6.55 -3.55 -9.32
N SER A 69 -5.45 -4.28 -9.53
CA SER A 69 -4.13 -3.97 -8.99
C SER A 69 -3.04 -4.19 -10.03
N ASN A 70 -2.22 -3.18 -10.27
CA ASN A 70 -0.92 -3.34 -10.92
C ASN A 70 0.18 -3.43 -9.86
N ILE A 71 0.75 -4.63 -9.68
CA ILE A 71 1.83 -4.87 -8.71
C ILE A 71 3.04 -5.37 -9.51
N TRP A 72 4.10 -4.55 -9.54
CA TRP A 72 5.27 -4.83 -10.35
C TRP A 72 6.53 -4.97 -9.50
N TYR A 73 7.14 -6.15 -9.57
CA TYR A 73 8.40 -6.48 -8.89
C TYR A 73 9.59 -5.78 -9.56
N ALA A 74 10.26 -4.89 -8.82
CA ALA A 74 11.41 -4.15 -9.32
C ALA A 74 12.75 -4.87 -9.07
N GLY A 75 12.86 -5.60 -7.96
CA GLY A 75 14.09 -6.25 -7.50
C GLY A 75 14.15 -6.41 -5.98
N THR A 76 15.31 -6.81 -5.47
CA THR A 76 15.54 -7.04 -4.02
C THR A 76 16.29 -5.89 -3.36
N TRP A 77 16.24 -5.82 -2.02
CA TRP A 77 17.07 -4.93 -1.23
C TRP A 77 18.56 -5.18 -1.50
N ALA A 78 19.01 -6.44 -1.55
CA ALA A 78 20.39 -6.78 -1.88
C ALA A 78 20.83 -6.26 -3.27
N GLN A 79 19.93 -6.30 -4.27
CA GLN A 79 20.19 -5.71 -5.58
C GLN A 79 20.29 -4.18 -5.51
N GLN A 80 19.41 -3.51 -4.77
CA GLN A 80 19.48 -2.07 -4.54
C GLN A 80 20.80 -1.68 -3.87
N GLN A 81 21.23 -2.39 -2.84
CA GLN A 81 22.47 -2.10 -2.12
C GLN A 81 23.72 -2.25 -3.00
N ARG A 82 23.69 -3.19 -3.97
CA ARG A 82 24.80 -3.38 -4.93
C ARG A 82 24.91 -2.24 -5.95
N ARG A 83 23.79 -1.61 -6.31
CA ARG A 83 23.75 -0.46 -7.24
C ARG A 83 22.73 0.58 -6.74
N PRO A 84 23.10 1.39 -5.74
CA PRO A 84 22.14 2.26 -5.04
C PRO A 84 21.70 3.48 -5.84
N HIS A 85 22.40 3.80 -6.92
CA HIS A 85 22.21 5.04 -7.68
C HIS A 85 22.07 4.78 -9.18
N GLY A 86 21.49 5.76 -9.88
CA GLY A 86 21.28 5.76 -11.32
C GLY A 86 19.94 5.15 -11.74
N ASN A 87 19.58 5.36 -13.00
CA ASN A 87 18.28 4.99 -13.57
C ASN A 87 18.02 3.48 -13.58
N GLU A 88 19.09 2.68 -13.53
CA GLU A 88 19.03 1.21 -13.48
C GLU A 88 18.92 0.66 -12.04
N SER A 89 19.00 1.52 -11.01
CA SER A 89 18.80 1.08 -9.62
C SER A 89 17.38 0.54 -9.43
N VAL A 90 17.23 -0.40 -8.50
CA VAL A 90 15.93 -1.04 -8.22
C VAL A 90 14.89 0.01 -7.83
N LEU A 91 15.29 0.99 -7.00
CA LEU A 91 14.44 2.11 -6.61
C LEU A 91 14.04 2.99 -7.80
N ALA A 92 14.99 3.42 -8.63
CA ALA A 92 14.68 4.28 -9.78
C ALA A 92 13.75 3.60 -10.79
N ARG A 93 13.92 2.28 -10.99
CA ARG A 93 13.04 1.47 -11.84
C ARG A 93 11.62 1.39 -11.26
N ALA A 94 11.48 1.16 -9.95
CA ALA A 94 10.17 1.16 -9.29
C ALA A 94 9.47 2.52 -9.38
N GLN A 95 10.19 3.61 -9.14
CA GLN A 95 9.66 4.97 -9.25
C GLN A 95 9.23 5.33 -10.68
N THR A 96 10.05 4.97 -11.68
CA THR A 96 9.71 5.14 -13.09
C THR A 96 8.44 4.37 -13.44
N ARG A 97 8.35 3.11 -12.99
CA ARG A 97 7.17 2.29 -13.23
C ARG A 97 5.92 2.87 -12.58
N LEU A 98 6.03 3.33 -11.33
CA LEU A 98 4.92 3.98 -10.64
C LEU A 98 4.45 5.24 -11.41
N ALA A 99 5.38 6.07 -11.88
CA ALA A 99 5.07 7.25 -12.65
C ALA A 99 4.34 6.93 -13.97
N GLU A 100 4.74 5.87 -14.67
CA GLU A 100 4.04 5.38 -15.88
C GLU A 100 2.59 4.96 -15.57
N LEU A 101 2.40 4.16 -14.50
CA LEU A 101 1.07 3.70 -14.08
C LEU A 101 0.17 4.89 -13.72
N LEU A 102 0.71 5.85 -12.99
CA LEU A 102 0.01 7.07 -12.60
C LEU A 102 -0.32 7.99 -13.77
N ALA A 103 0.55 8.07 -14.78
CA ALA A 103 0.31 8.85 -16.01
C ALA A 103 -0.79 8.23 -16.89
N ALA A 104 -1.00 6.91 -16.79
CA ALA A 104 -2.06 6.21 -17.50
C ALA A 104 -3.46 6.41 -16.88
N LEU A 105 -3.57 6.98 -15.67
CA LEU A 105 -4.85 7.26 -15.02
C LEU A 105 -5.50 8.54 -15.60
N PRO A 106 -6.65 8.44 -16.27
CA PRO A 106 -7.31 9.59 -16.86
C PRO A 106 -7.84 10.56 -15.79
N GLN A 107 -7.64 11.87 -16.01
CA GLN A 107 -8.13 12.95 -15.14
C GLN A 107 -7.76 12.82 -13.66
N ARG A 108 -6.62 12.18 -13.39
CA ARG A 108 -6.12 11.93 -12.04
C ARG A 108 -5.97 13.21 -11.23
N LYS A 109 -6.44 13.19 -9.98
CA LYS A 109 -6.27 14.24 -8.97
C LYS A 109 -5.91 13.60 -7.63
N TYR A 110 -4.90 14.14 -6.95
CA TYR A 110 -4.56 13.72 -5.61
C TYR A 110 -5.55 14.30 -4.59
N GLY A 111 -5.78 13.57 -3.51
CA GLY A 111 -6.68 13.96 -2.42
C GLY A 111 -7.19 12.75 -1.64
N ASP A 112 -7.92 13.00 -0.57
CA ASP A 112 -8.43 11.96 0.32
C ASP A 112 -9.24 10.90 -0.44
N ILE A 113 -9.14 9.65 -0.01
CA ILE A 113 -9.92 8.54 -0.54
C ILE A 113 -10.71 7.87 0.59
N ALA A 114 -11.73 7.11 0.21
CA ALA A 114 -12.52 6.29 1.11
C ALA A 114 -12.76 4.94 0.42
N ILE A 115 -12.08 3.90 0.91
CA ILE A 115 -12.05 2.58 0.26
C ILE A 115 -12.53 1.48 1.19
N ARG A 116 -13.07 0.41 0.62
CA ARG A 116 -13.44 -0.77 1.38
C ARG A 116 -12.21 -1.65 1.61
N PRO A 117 -12.14 -2.38 2.74
CA PRO A 117 -11.11 -3.39 2.96
C PRO A 117 -11.03 -4.39 1.80
N PHE A 118 -9.82 -4.78 1.45
CA PHE A 118 -9.54 -5.72 0.36
C PHE A 118 -8.22 -6.42 0.63
N GLN A 119 -8.03 -7.60 0.04
CA GLN A 119 -6.82 -8.37 0.18
C GLN A 119 -6.55 -9.16 -1.09
N LEU A 120 -5.28 -9.18 -1.50
CA LEU A 120 -4.77 -10.05 -2.55
C LEU A 120 -3.33 -10.47 -2.24
N THR A 121 -2.90 -11.56 -2.85
CA THR A 121 -1.54 -12.07 -2.71
C THR A 121 -0.87 -12.12 -4.09
N VAL A 122 0.30 -11.49 -4.22
CA VAL A 122 1.11 -11.49 -5.45
C VAL A 122 2.54 -11.87 -5.09
N ASP A 123 3.11 -12.85 -5.81
CA ASP A 123 4.45 -13.38 -5.55
C ASP A 123 4.69 -13.84 -4.10
N GLY A 124 3.62 -14.29 -3.43
CA GLY A 124 3.62 -14.68 -2.03
C GLY A 124 3.59 -13.52 -1.05
N VAL A 125 3.47 -12.27 -1.50
CA VAL A 125 3.35 -11.07 -0.65
C VAL A 125 1.88 -10.67 -0.54
N ILE A 126 1.44 -10.30 0.67
CA ILE A 126 0.11 -9.75 0.91
C ILE A 126 0.10 -8.25 0.59
N PHE A 127 -0.88 -7.84 -0.20
CA PHE A 127 -1.24 -6.46 -0.45
C PHE A 127 -2.71 -6.27 -0.10
N GLY A 128 -3.04 -5.19 0.61
CA GLY A 128 -4.41 -4.98 1.00
C GLY A 128 -4.57 -4.00 2.15
N LEU A 129 -5.82 -3.63 2.37
CA LEU A 129 -6.26 -2.90 3.55
C LEU A 129 -7.07 -3.91 4.38
N ILE A 130 -6.46 -4.46 5.43
CA ILE A 130 -6.93 -5.67 6.11
C ILE A 130 -7.41 -5.34 7.52
N PRO A 131 -8.66 -5.67 7.88
CA PRO A 131 -9.15 -5.48 9.24
C PRO A 131 -8.41 -6.40 10.20
N GLU A 132 -7.84 -5.81 11.25
CA GLU A 132 -7.16 -6.50 12.34
C GLU A 132 -7.97 -6.28 13.63
N ARG A 133 -7.94 -7.27 14.54
CA ARG A 133 -8.73 -7.24 15.78
C ARG A 133 -7.87 -7.63 16.97
N HIS A 134 -8.13 -6.97 18.09
CA HIS A 134 -7.59 -7.39 19.39
C HIS A 134 -8.28 -8.67 19.85
N GLU A 135 -7.60 -9.44 20.69
CA GLU A 135 -8.23 -10.59 21.36
C GLU A 135 -9.41 -10.11 22.23
N GLU A 136 -10.43 -10.96 22.39
CA GLU A 136 -11.61 -10.62 23.18
C GLU A 136 -11.24 -10.26 24.62
N GLY A 137 -11.49 -9.00 25.01
CA GLY A 137 -11.36 -8.55 26.41
C GLY A 137 -10.31 -7.47 26.66
N GLU A 138 -9.50 -7.09 25.67
CA GLU A 138 -8.45 -6.08 25.85
C GLU A 138 -8.98 -4.64 25.87
N GLY A 139 -10.24 -4.41 25.45
CA GLY A 139 -10.87 -3.09 25.49
C GLY A 139 -10.32 -2.09 24.45
N GLU A 140 -9.41 -2.54 23.61
CA GLU A 140 -8.81 -1.76 22.52
C GLU A 140 -9.74 -1.69 21.30
N ASN A 141 -9.52 -0.71 20.41
CA ASN A 141 -10.33 -0.55 19.20
C ASN A 141 -9.83 -1.48 18.11
N ASP A 142 -10.74 -1.96 17.25
CA ASP A 142 -10.33 -2.61 16.02
C ASP A 142 -9.61 -1.60 15.11
N TRP A 143 -8.72 -2.08 14.25
CA TRP A 143 -8.00 -1.25 13.30
C TRP A 143 -7.95 -1.94 11.93
N VAL A 144 -7.44 -1.22 10.95
CA VAL A 144 -7.24 -1.73 9.60
C VAL A 144 -5.83 -1.39 9.16
N GLU A 145 -5.08 -2.39 8.72
CA GLU A 145 -3.68 -2.25 8.37
C GLU A 145 -3.52 -2.25 6.84
N LEU A 146 -2.81 -1.25 6.31
CA LEU A 146 -2.40 -1.23 4.91
C LEU A 146 -1.11 -2.03 4.74
N TYR A 147 -1.22 -3.21 4.15
CA TYR A 147 -0.11 -4.06 3.77
C TYR A 147 0.38 -3.76 2.35
N PRO A 148 1.70 -3.79 2.10
CA PRO A 148 2.78 -4.14 3.03
C PRO A 148 3.37 -2.93 3.78
N ASP A 149 2.86 -1.72 3.56
CA ASP A 149 3.42 -0.48 4.11
C ASP A 149 3.32 -0.34 5.63
N ARG A 150 2.48 -1.17 6.26
CA ARG A 150 2.21 -1.22 7.70
C ARG A 150 1.71 0.11 8.26
N LEU A 151 0.68 0.66 7.60
CA LEU A 151 -0.02 1.85 8.08
C LEU A 151 -1.32 1.41 8.76
N GLY A 152 -1.44 1.65 10.07
CA GLY A 152 -2.60 1.27 10.86
C GLY A 152 -3.62 2.41 10.97
N PHE A 153 -4.84 2.19 10.49
CA PHE A 153 -5.96 3.13 10.58
C PHE A 153 -6.93 2.66 11.67
N SER A 154 -7.30 3.55 12.57
CA SER A 154 -8.20 3.21 13.68
C SER A 154 -9.23 4.31 13.93
N ALA A 155 -10.09 4.10 14.93
CA ALA A 155 -11.00 5.14 15.39
C ALA A 155 -10.24 6.43 15.77
N PRO A 156 -10.71 7.62 15.41
CA PRO A 156 -12.09 7.95 15.03
C PRO A 156 -12.43 7.74 13.55
N TRP A 157 -11.58 7.08 12.76
CA TRP A 157 -11.75 6.88 11.33
C TRP A 157 -11.81 8.22 10.59
N ASP A 158 -10.83 9.08 10.85
CA ASP A 158 -10.66 10.38 10.18
C ASP A 158 -9.61 10.34 9.05
N GLY A 159 -9.09 9.15 8.76
CA GLY A 159 -8.11 8.90 7.71
C GLY A 159 -6.66 9.08 8.14
N GLN A 160 -6.40 9.40 9.41
CA GLN A 160 -5.06 9.36 9.98
C GLN A 160 -4.63 7.92 10.25
N TYR A 161 -3.31 7.72 10.28
CA TYR A 161 -2.70 6.41 10.50
C TYR A 161 -1.50 6.52 11.45
N ASP A 162 -1.18 5.39 12.07
CA ASP A 162 0.02 5.16 12.85
C ASP A 162 0.96 4.17 12.12
N THR A 163 2.25 4.17 12.46
CA THR A 163 3.31 3.31 11.87
C THR A 163 4.23 2.70 12.91
#